data_AF-A0A2E9WRS8-F1
#
_entry.id   AF-A0A2E9WRS8-F1
#
_cell.length_a   1.000
_cell.length_b   1.000
_cell.length_c   1.000
_cell.angle_alpha   90.00
_cell.angle_beta   90.00
_cell.angle_gamma   90.00
#
_symmetry.space_group_name_H-M   'P 1'
#
loop_
_entity.id
_entity.type
_entity.pdbx_description
1 polymer ?
#
loop_
_entity_poly.entity_id
_entity_poly.type
_entity_poly.pdbx_seq_one_letter_code
_entity_poly.pdbx_strand_id
1 'polypeptide(L)'
;MAKYYGYGNCSQCGIICTPGNYLDYKGKRFCTACWIENENPAHPDLEAIKQKVETAVSVWKLAKYSKDEYHLPVGPKSINKR
;
A
#
# COMPACT_ATOMS: atom_id res chain seq x y z
N MET A 1 -15.59 13.76 -5.55
CA MET A 1 -14.43 12.84 -5.48
C MET A 1 -14.04 12.70 -4.03
N ALA A 2 -14.10 11.49 -3.46
CA ALA A 2 -13.59 11.27 -2.10
C ALA A 2 -12.12 11.69 -2.06
N LYS A 3 -11.76 12.61 -1.16
CA LYS A 3 -10.37 13.05 -1.00
C LYS A 3 -9.54 11.81 -0.67
N TYR A 4 -8.71 11.39 -1.63
CA TYR A 4 -7.73 10.35 -1.40
C TYR A 4 -6.71 10.91 -0.40
N TYR A 5 -6.83 10.53 0.88
CA TYR A 5 -6.00 11.11 1.94
C TYR A 5 -4.56 10.61 1.94
N GLY A 6 -4.17 9.75 0.98
CA GLY A 6 -2.89 9.06 1.02
C GLY A 6 -2.85 8.10 2.20
N TYR A 7 -2.44 6.86 1.95
CA TYR A 7 -2.15 5.99 3.07
C TYR A 7 -0.83 6.46 3.68
N GLY A 8 -0.93 7.21 4.80
CA GLY A 8 0.22 7.77 5.52
C GLY A 8 1.21 6.71 6.01
N ASN A 9 2.26 7.15 6.69
CA ASN A 9 3.34 6.26 7.15
C ASN A 9 3.08 5.76 8.57
N CYS A 10 3.58 4.56 8.86
CA CYS A 10 3.63 4.07 10.22
C CYS A 10 4.56 4.92 11.08
N SER A 11 4.10 5.30 12.27
CA SER A 11 4.81 6.18 13.21
C SER A 11 6.05 5.53 13.84
N GLN A 12 6.16 4.19 13.78
CA GLN A 12 7.26 3.43 14.38
C GLN A 12 8.35 3.04 13.36
N CYS A 13 7.98 2.38 12.26
CA CYS A 13 8.93 1.92 11.24
C CYS A 13 9.01 2.80 9.98
N GLY A 14 8.12 3.79 9.82
CA GLY A 14 8.12 4.68 8.64
C GLY A 14 7.62 4.05 7.33
N ILE A 15 7.24 2.77 7.33
CA ILE A 15 6.70 2.08 6.15
C ILE A 15 5.33 2.69 5.77
N ILE A 16 5.07 2.79 4.45
CA ILE A 16 3.78 3.22 3.91
C ILE A 16 2.72 2.20 4.35
N CYS A 17 1.69 2.65 5.06
CA CYS A 17 0.57 1.80 5.39
C CYS A 17 -0.19 1.47 4.10
N THR A 18 -0.38 0.21 3.73
CA THR A 18 -1.30 -0.13 2.62
C THR A 18 -2.73 -0.23 3.13
N PRO A 19 -3.76 -0.05 2.28
CA PRO A 19 -5.14 -0.30 2.69
C PRO A 19 -5.28 -1.69 3.32
N GLY A 20 -5.94 -1.76 4.48
CA GLY A 20 -6.14 -2.99 5.25
C GLY A 20 -4.99 -3.39 6.18
N ASN A 21 -3.82 -2.75 6.12
CA ASN A 21 -2.63 -3.09 6.91
C ASN A 21 -2.19 -1.99 7.89
N TYR A 22 -3.14 -1.19 8.39
CA TYR A 22 -2.85 -0.15 9.37
C TYR A 22 -3.92 0.00 10.42
N LEU A 23 -3.52 0.58 11.55
CA LEU A 23 -4.40 0.92 12.65
C LEU A 23 -4.06 2.32 13.15
N ASP A 24 -5.07 3.15 13.34
CA ASP A 24 -4.94 4.49 13.91
C ASP A 24 -5.28 4.41 15.41
N TYR A 25 -4.30 4.70 16.27
CA TYR A 25 -4.46 4.69 17.73
C TYR A 25 -3.95 6.00 18.34
N LYS A 26 -4.79 6.64 19.16
CA LYS A 26 -4.47 7.92 19.83
C LYS A 26 -3.91 9.00 18.88
N GLY A 27 -4.46 9.08 17.66
CA GLY A 27 -4.03 10.05 16.65
C GLY A 27 -2.71 9.73 15.96
N LYS A 28 -2.11 8.56 16.22
CA LYS A 28 -0.92 8.05 15.53
C LYS A 28 -1.28 6.84 14.69
N ARG A 29 -0.70 6.76 13.49
CA ARG A 29 -0.88 5.62 12.58
C ARG A 29 0.20 4.58 12.81
N PHE A 30 -0.19 3.32 12.93
CA PHE A 30 0.71 2.18 13.09
C PHE A 30 0.48 1.15 11.99
N CYS A 31 1.56 0.48 11.58
CA CYS A 31 1.47 -0.73 10.79
C CYS A 31 0.92 -1.86 11.67
N THR A 32 0.15 -2.79 11.11
CA THR A 32 -0.42 -3.91 11.88
C THR A 32 0.67 -4.72 12.60
N ALA A 33 1.82 -4.94 11.96
CA ALA A 33 2.95 -5.62 12.60
C ALA A 33 3.48 -4.86 13.82
N CYS A 34 3.64 -3.54 13.69
CA CYS A 34 4.17 -2.64 14.72
C CYS A 34 3.22 -2.55 15.92
N TRP A 35 1.91 -2.54 15.63
CA TRP A 35 0.88 -2.56 16.66
C TRP A 35 0.91 -3.86 17.45
N ILE A 36 0.93 -5.00 16.76
CA ILE A 36 0.97 -6.33 17.41
C ILE A 36 2.27 -6.51 18.18
N GLU A 37 3.40 -6.05 17.67
CA GLU A 37 4.68 -6.10 18.39
C GLU A 37 4.64 -5.29 19.70
N ASN A 38 3.93 -4.16 19.73
CA ASN A 38 3.79 -3.35 20.94
C ASN A 38 2.84 -3.96 21.98
N GLU A 39 1.72 -4.57 21.56
CA GLU A 39 0.73 -5.12 22.49
C GLU A 39 0.97 -6.59 22.85
N ASN A 40 1.52 -7.38 21.92
CA ASN A 40 1.82 -8.79 22.10
C ASN A 40 3.14 -9.18 21.41
N PRO A 41 4.29 -8.90 22.05
CA PRO A 41 5.60 -9.20 21.49
C PRO A 41 5.89 -10.71 21.35
N ALA A 42 5.10 -11.58 21.99
CA ALA A 42 5.25 -13.04 21.92
C ALA A 42 4.31 -13.70 20.90
N HIS A 43 3.65 -12.90 20.04
CA HIS A 43 2.72 -13.45 19.07
C HIS A 43 3.48 -14.32 18.04
N PRO A 44 3.11 -15.62 17.89
CA PRO A 44 3.89 -16.58 17.09
C PRO A 44 3.98 -16.20 15.61
N ASP A 45 2.97 -15.53 15.07
CA ASP A 45 2.94 -15.13 13.65
C ASP A 45 3.50 -13.72 13.36
N LEU A 46 4.26 -13.10 14.28
CA LEU A 46 4.78 -11.73 14.08
C LEU A 46 5.60 -11.59 12.79
N GLU A 47 6.49 -12.54 12.52
CA GLU A 47 7.33 -12.51 11.31
C GLU A 47 6.49 -12.63 10.03
N ALA A 48 5.48 -13.50 10.03
CA ALA A 48 4.58 -13.65 8.90
C ALA A 48 3.77 -12.36 8.63
N ILE A 49 3.37 -11.66 9.69
CA ILE A 49 2.66 -10.38 9.56
C ILE A 49 3.60 -9.29 9.05
N LYS A 50 4.85 -9.22 9.52
CA LYS A 50 5.89 -8.30 8.99
C LYS A 50 6.09 -8.51 7.48
N GLN A 51 6.27 -9.75 7.05
CA GLN A 51 6.42 -10.09 5.63
C GLN A 51 5.18 -9.73 4.79
N LYS A 52 3.96 -9.94 5.33
CA LYS A 52 2.72 -9.56 4.64
C LYS A 52 2.64 -8.05 4.43
N VAL A 53 3.01 -7.24 5.42
CA VAL A 53 3.02 -5.77 5.31
C VAL A 53 4.04 -5.32 4.25
N GLU A 54 5.24 -5.87 4.26
CA GLU A 54 6.29 -5.53 3.27
C GLU A 54 5.89 -5.93 1.85
N THR A 55 5.33 -7.12 1.68
CA THR A 55 4.85 -7.61 0.38
C THR A 55 3.67 -6.78 -0.12
N ALA A 56 2.74 -6.41 0.75
CA ALA A 56 1.64 -5.54 0.36
C ALA A 56 2.16 -4.19 -0.14
N VAL A 57 3.17 -3.61 0.51
CA VAL A 57 3.78 -2.35 0.06
C VAL A 57 4.47 -2.49 -1.30
N SER A 58 5.18 -3.60 -1.54
CA SER A 58 5.84 -3.83 -2.82
C SER A 58 4.82 -4.00 -3.96
N VAL A 59 3.78 -4.80 -3.75
CA VAL A 59 2.68 -4.98 -4.72
C VAL A 59 1.95 -3.68 -4.96
N TRP A 60 1.64 -2.92 -3.92
CA TRP A 60 0.89 -1.67 -4.06
C TRP A 60 1.68 -0.58 -4.78
N LYS A 61 3.01 -0.53 -4.60
CA LYS A 61 3.90 0.33 -5.41
C LYS A 61 3.86 -0.06 -6.90
N LEU A 62 3.71 -1.34 -7.20
CA LEU A 62 3.67 -1.87 -8.58
C LEU A 62 2.27 -1.80 -9.21
N ALA A 63 1.19 -1.83 -8.42
CA ALA A 63 -0.18 -1.78 -8.91
C ALA A 63 -0.50 -0.49 -9.69
N LYS A 64 0.18 0.62 -9.38
CA LYS A 64 0.06 1.87 -10.17
C LYS A 64 0.69 1.76 -11.57
N TYR A 65 1.44 0.69 -11.84
CA TYR A 65 2.18 0.44 -13.07
C TYR A 65 1.59 -0.70 -13.92
N SER A 66 0.33 -1.11 -13.67
CA SER A 66 -0.39 -1.99 -14.61
C SER A 66 -0.75 -1.19 -15.87
N LYS A 67 0.14 -1.24 -16.87
CA LYS A 67 -0.10 -0.71 -18.22
C LYS A 67 -1.37 -1.29 -18.88
N ASP A 68 -1.86 -2.41 -18.37
CA ASP A 68 -3.04 -3.10 -18.86
C ASP A 68 -4.38 -2.47 -18.44
N GLU A 69 -4.46 -1.73 -17.32
CA GLU A 69 -5.73 -1.11 -16.89
C GLU A 69 -6.04 0.22 -17.61
N TYR A 70 -5.01 0.90 -18.08
CA TYR A 70 -5.14 2.07 -18.94
C TYR A 70 -4.50 1.75 -20.29
N HIS A 71 -5.21 1.00 -21.13
CA HIS A 71 -5.02 1.23 -22.56
C HIS A 71 -5.30 2.73 -22.75
N LEU A 72 -4.26 3.52 -22.99
CA LEU A 72 -4.47 4.87 -23.50
C LEU A 72 -5.46 4.71 -24.65
N PRO A 73 -6.57 5.49 -24.68
CA PRO A 73 -7.54 5.35 -25.75
C PRO A 73 -6.75 5.38 -27.04
N VAL A 74 -6.98 4.37 -27.90
CA VAL A 74 -6.28 4.28 -29.18
C VAL A 74 -6.61 5.59 -29.89
N GLY A 75 -5.67 6.53 -29.84
CA GLY A 75 -5.84 7.83 -30.47
C GLY A 75 -6.17 7.58 -31.94
N PRO A 76 -6.88 8.51 -32.60
CA PRO A 76 -7.21 8.35 -34.01
C PRO A 76 -5.92 7.97 -34.75
N LYS A 77 -5.91 6.77 -35.33
CA LYS A 77 -4.77 6.26 -36.08
C LYS A 77 -4.43 7.34 -37.09
N SER A 78 -3.21 7.89 -37.04
CA SER A 78 -2.77 8.87 -38.03
C SER A 78 -3.01 8.25 -39.40
N ILE A 79 -3.86 8.88 -40.21
CA ILE A 79 -4.00 8.53 -41.61
C ILE A 79 -2.72 9.02 -42.28
N ASN A 80 -1.63 8.28 -42.10
CA ASN A 80 -0.53 8.34 -43.05
C ASN A 80 -1.01 7.59 -44.28
N LYS A 81 -1.77 8.29 -45.11
CA LYS A 81 -1.81 8.02 -46.55
C LYS A 81 -0.47 8.52 -47.10
N ARG A 82 0.48 7.61 -47.25
CA ARG A 82 1.48 7.64 -48.32
C ARG A 82 2.09 6.26 -48.48
#